data_AF-J9DMG7-F1
#
_entry.id   AF-J9DMG7-F1
#
_cell.length_a   1.000
_cell.length_b   1.000
_cell.length_c   1.000
_cell.angle_alpha   90.00
_cell.angle_beta   90.00
_cell.angle_gamma   90.00
#
_symmetry.space_group_name_H-M   'P 1'
#
loop_
_entity.id
_entity.type
_entity.pdbx_description
1 polymer ?
#
loop_
_entity_poly.entity_id
_entity_poly.type
_entity_poly.pdbx_seq_one_letter_code
_entity_poly.pdbx_strand_id
1 'polypeptide(L)'
;VLVHVSTAYANCDKSEILEIVYPPPVPPNKLFEAIDWMDDVGPLFDRLRRSNPGIFSKLIPMGGDIMEEGLGLNQLDMQTICDEVSIVFHCAATVKFDEALRISVEMNVLGTQRLVALCHMIKNLL
;
A
#
# COMPACT_ATOMS: atom_id res chain seq x y z
N VAL A 1 0.37 17.92 -18.26
CA VAL A 1 1.57 17.62 -17.44
C VAL A 1 1.49 16.16 -17.06
N LEU A 2 2.45 15.32 -17.44
CA LEU A 2 2.50 13.92 -17.02
C LEU A 2 3.41 13.83 -15.79
N VAL A 3 2.84 13.50 -14.64
CA VAL A 3 3.61 13.14 -13.45
C VAL A 3 3.45 11.64 -13.25
N HIS A 4 4.52 10.91 -13.53
CA HIS A 4 4.65 9.50 -13.15
C HIS A 4 5.43 9.44 -11.84
N VAL A 5 4.78 9.02 -10.77
CA VAL A 5 5.45 8.66 -9.51
C VAL A 5 5.05 7.23 -9.19
N SER A 6 5.92 6.29 -9.55
CA SER A 6 5.88 4.92 -9.04
C SER A 6 6.81 4.84 -7.84
N THR A 7 6.24 4.55 -6.67
CA THR A 7 6.93 4.17 -5.41
C THR A 7 8.31 4.78 -5.21
N ALA A 8 8.36 6.01 -4.70
CA ALA A 8 9.58 6.52 -4.09
C ALA A 8 9.87 5.67 -2.84
N TYR A 9 10.95 4.89 -2.86
CA TYR A 9 11.70 4.66 -1.62
C TYR A 9 12.19 6.04 -1.19
N ALA A 10 11.37 6.74 -0.42
CA ALA A 10 11.72 8.04 0.10
C ALA A 10 12.65 7.78 1.27
N ASN A 11 13.91 8.22 1.15
CA ASN A 11 14.77 8.44 2.30
C ASN A 11 14.17 9.62 3.09
N CYS A 12 13.05 9.38 3.78
CA CYS A 12 12.28 10.39 4.51
C CYS A 12 13.10 11.04 5.64
N ASP A 13 14.26 10.48 5.97
CA ASP A 13 15.26 11.03 6.88
C ASP A 13 16.17 12.10 6.23
N LYS A 14 16.13 12.27 4.91
CA LYS A 14 16.94 13.24 4.17
C LYS A 14 16.12 14.47 3.80
N SER A 15 16.71 15.65 3.97
CA SER A 15 16.13 16.93 3.55
C SER A 15 16.17 17.14 2.03
N GLU A 16 17.06 16.43 1.33
CA GLU A 16 17.27 16.53 -0.11
C GLU A 16 17.52 15.14 -0.70
N ILE A 17 16.96 14.86 -1.88
CA ILE A 17 17.13 13.61 -2.60
C ILE A 17 17.93 13.88 -3.88
N LEU A 18 19.11 13.28 -3.96
CA LEU A 18 20.01 13.27 -5.11
C LEU A 18 19.84 11.96 -5.92
N GLU A 19 20.14 12.02 -7.23
CA GLU A 19 20.16 10.85 -8.13
C GLU A 19 21.47 10.08 -7.99
N ILE A 20 21.66 9.42 -6.83
CA ILE A 20 22.84 8.63 -6.49
C ILE A 20 22.44 7.30 -5.85
N VAL A 21 23.35 6.33 -5.85
CA VAL A 21 23.18 5.09 -5.08
C VAL A 21 23.49 5.39 -3.61
N TYR A 22 22.47 5.30 -2.75
CA TYR A 22 22.64 5.50 -1.31
C TYR A 22 23.25 4.24 -0.66
N PRO A 23 24.26 4.37 0.21
CA PRO A 23 24.76 3.23 0.97
C PRO A 23 23.66 2.71 1.90
N PRO A 24 23.47 1.39 2.02
CA PRO A 24 22.42 0.83 2.85
C PRO A 24 22.71 1.11 4.34
N PRO A 25 21.69 1.48 5.14
CA PRO A 25 21.87 1.77 6.56
C PRO A 25 22.25 0.52 7.38
N VAL A 26 22.01 -0.68 6.83
CA VAL A 26 22.25 -1.96 7.48
C VAL A 26 22.93 -2.91 6.48
N PRO A 27 23.95 -3.69 6.90
CA PRO A 27 24.57 -4.73 6.07
C PRO A 27 23.57 -5.75 5.49
N PRO A 28 23.73 -6.21 4.24
CA PRO A 28 22.78 -7.14 3.61
C PRO A 28 22.56 -8.46 4.35
N ASN A 29 23.54 -8.96 5.11
CA ASN A 29 23.39 -10.18 5.91
C ASN A 29 22.28 -10.07 6.97
N LYS A 30 22.01 -8.86 7.48
CA LYS A 30 20.90 -8.63 8.41
C LYS A 30 19.53 -8.76 7.75
N LEU A 31 19.45 -8.53 6.44
CA LEU A 31 18.22 -8.75 5.69
C LEU A 31 17.90 -10.24 5.61
N PHE A 32 18.90 -11.08 5.36
CA PHE A 32 18.74 -12.54 5.38
C PHE A 32 18.34 -13.04 6.78
N GLU A 33 18.99 -12.54 7.84
CA GLU A 33 18.57 -12.84 9.24
C GLU A 33 17.11 -12.42 9.52
N ALA A 34 16.66 -11.29 8.95
CA ALA A 34 15.29 -10.81 9.11
C ALA A 34 14.28 -11.66 8.31
N ILE A 35 14.63 -12.08 7.09
CA ILE A 35 13.82 -12.98 6.26
C ILE A 35 13.69 -14.34 6.96
N ASP A 36 14.78 -14.88 7.49
CA ASP A 36 14.77 -16.15 8.25
C ASP A 36 13.95 -16.03 9.55
N TRP A 37 13.87 -14.84 10.15
CA TRP A 37 12.99 -14.57 11.30
C TRP A 37 11.52 -14.38 10.88
N MET A 38 11.27 -13.94 9.64
CA MET A 38 9.95 -13.77 9.05
C MET A 38 9.46 -15.08 8.44
N ASP A 39 9.14 -16.08 9.28
CA ASP A 39 8.42 -17.28 8.81
C ASP A 39 7.12 -16.89 8.08
N ASP A 40 6.72 -17.65 7.04
CA ASP A 40 5.55 -17.41 6.16
C ASP A 40 4.18 -17.41 6.89
N VAL A 41 4.15 -17.67 8.20
CA VAL A 41 2.97 -17.61 9.07
C VAL A 41 3.27 -16.81 10.36
N GLY A 42 4.30 -15.97 10.33
CA GLY A 42 5.14 -15.62 11.48
C GLY A 42 4.72 -14.45 12.40
N PRO A 43 5.48 -14.24 13.49
CA PRO A 43 5.19 -13.42 14.68
C PRO A 43 5.15 -11.90 14.45
N LEU A 44 5.07 -11.43 13.20
CA LEU A 44 5.07 -10.00 12.87
C LEU A 44 4.01 -9.24 13.69
N PHE A 45 2.83 -9.85 13.84
CA PHE A 45 1.74 -9.31 14.63
C PHE A 45 1.69 -9.85 16.07
N ASP A 46 2.63 -10.68 16.54
CA ASP A 46 2.63 -11.19 17.92
C ASP A 46 2.75 -10.07 18.94
N ARG A 47 3.69 -9.14 18.71
CA ARG A 47 3.86 -7.98 19.60
C ARG A 47 2.58 -7.16 19.66
N LEU A 48 1.92 -6.98 18.51
CA LEU A 48 0.65 -6.26 18.39
C LEU A 48 -0.48 -7.01 19.12
N ARG A 49 -0.59 -8.33 18.93
CA ARG A 49 -1.55 -9.21 19.62
C ARG A 49 -1.36 -9.21 21.14
N ARG A 50 -0.11 -9.21 21.63
CA ARG A 50 0.20 -9.18 23.06
C ARG A 50 -0.06 -7.81 23.69
N SER A 51 0.31 -6.72 22.99
CA SER A 51 0.13 -5.36 23.50
C SER A 51 -1.29 -4.84 23.38
N ASN A 52 -2.05 -5.31 22.39
CA ASN A 52 -3.45 -4.99 22.19
C ASN A 52 -4.22 -6.18 21.59
N PRO A 53 -4.72 -7.11 22.43
CA PRO A 53 -5.44 -8.30 21.97
C PRO A 53 -6.68 -8.00 21.12
N GLY A 54 -7.32 -6.84 21.32
CA GLY A 54 -8.51 -6.41 20.59
C GLY A 54 -8.23 -5.62 19.32
N ILE A 55 -6.97 -5.42 18.91
CA ILE A 55 -6.59 -4.55 17.78
C ILE A 55 -7.36 -4.87 16.48
N PHE A 56 -7.60 -6.16 16.21
CA PHE A 56 -8.24 -6.62 14.98
C PHE A 56 -9.75 -6.44 14.97
N SER A 57 -10.39 -6.07 16.07
CA SER A 57 -11.83 -5.73 16.06
C SER A 57 -12.13 -4.47 15.24
N LYS A 58 -11.11 -3.63 15.01
CA LYS A 58 -11.18 -2.46 14.14
C LYS A 58 -10.90 -2.78 12.67
N LEU A 59 -10.50 -4.01 12.35
CA LEU A 59 -10.15 -4.42 10.99
C LEU A 59 -11.39 -4.97 10.29
N ILE A 60 -11.80 -4.30 9.22
CA ILE A 60 -12.90 -4.74 8.34
C ILE A 60 -12.29 -5.09 6.99
N PRO A 61 -12.06 -6.38 6.67
CA PRO A 61 -11.52 -6.77 5.38
C PRO A 61 -12.59 -6.60 4.30
N MET A 62 -12.21 -5.96 3.19
CA MET A 62 -13.03 -5.83 1.99
C MET A 62 -12.29 -6.47 0.82
N GLY A 63 -12.98 -7.30 0.06
CA GLY A 63 -12.40 -7.95 -1.13
C GLY A 63 -12.39 -6.98 -2.30
N GLY A 64 -11.27 -6.90 -3.03
CA GLY A 64 -11.15 -6.07 -4.22
C GLY A 64 -9.84 -6.29 -4.97
N ASP A 65 -9.79 -5.80 -6.20
CA ASP A 65 -8.61 -5.77 -7.06
C ASP A 65 -8.50 -4.39 -7.70
N ILE A 66 -7.36 -3.74 -7.49
CA ILE A 66 -7.09 -2.39 -7.98
C ILE A 66 -7.04 -2.30 -9.52
N MET A 67 -6.82 -3.44 -10.19
CA MET A 67 -6.81 -3.54 -11.64
C MET A 67 -8.23 -3.61 -12.23
N GLU A 68 -9.24 -3.90 -11.41
CA GLU A 68 -10.64 -4.01 -11.84
C GLU A 68 -11.39 -2.68 -11.74
N GLU A 69 -12.43 -2.53 -12.58
CA GLU A 69 -13.37 -1.41 -12.44
C GLU A 69 -14.04 -1.43 -11.06
N GLY A 70 -14.29 -0.24 -10.50
CA GLY A 70 -14.82 -0.14 -9.14
C GLY A 70 -13.89 -0.73 -8.06
N LEU A 71 -12.61 -0.98 -8.38
CA LEU A 71 -11.63 -1.64 -7.52
C LEU A 71 -12.01 -3.09 -7.17
N GLY A 72 -12.84 -3.75 -7.99
CA GLY A 72 -13.32 -5.11 -7.72
C GLY A 72 -14.20 -5.21 -6.46
N LEU A 73 -14.65 -4.08 -5.91
CA LEU A 73 -15.47 -4.03 -4.71
C LEU A 73 -16.90 -4.44 -5.03
N ASN A 74 -17.50 -5.21 -4.13
CA ASN A 74 -18.95 -5.41 -4.18
C ASN A 74 -19.68 -4.12 -3.80
N GLN A 75 -20.98 -4.07 -4.13
CA GLN A 75 -21.79 -2.87 -3.93
C GLN A 75 -21.96 -2.48 -2.45
N LEU A 76 -21.97 -3.45 -1.54
CA LEU A 76 -22.12 -3.21 -0.10
C LEU A 76 -20.86 -2.54 0.48
N ASP A 77 -19.69 -3.07 0.14
CA ASP A 77 -18.40 -2.52 0.57
C ASP A 77 -18.18 -1.12 -0.02
N MET A 78 -18.54 -0.93 -1.30
CA MET A 78 -18.50 0.38 -1.94
C MET A 78 -19.34 1.41 -1.18
N GLN A 79 -20.58 1.06 -0.84
CA GLN A 79 -21.47 1.97 -0.12
C GLN A 79 -20.92 2.29 1.27
N THR A 80 -20.42 1.29 1.98
CA THR A 80 -19.83 1.45 3.31
C THR A 80 -18.64 2.40 3.26
N ILE A 81 -17.75 2.25 2.27
CA ILE A 81 -16.62 3.16 2.07
C ILE A 81 -17.10 4.59 1.82
N CYS A 82 -18.04 4.78 0.90
CA CYS A 82 -18.54 6.11 0.55
C CYS A 82 -19.20 6.83 1.74
N ASP A 83 -19.82 6.08 2.65
CA ASP A 83 -20.55 6.62 3.79
C ASP A 83 -19.69 6.87 5.02
N GLU A 84 -18.74 5.97 5.31
CA GLU A 84 -18.07 5.91 6.62
C GLU A 84 -16.59 6.34 6.58
N VAL A 85 -15.94 6.33 5.41
CA VAL A 85 -14.51 6.67 5.32
C VAL A 85 -14.31 8.19 5.30
N SER A 86 -13.26 8.66 5.97
CA SER A 86 -12.85 10.08 5.96
C SER A 86 -11.41 10.30 5.56
N ILE A 87 -10.57 9.26 5.59
CA ILE A 87 -9.16 9.30 5.23
C ILE A 87 -8.83 8.04 4.43
N VAL A 88 -8.16 8.20 3.29
CA VAL A 88 -7.73 7.09 2.44
C VAL A 88 -6.21 7.02 2.43
N PHE A 89 -5.68 5.86 2.83
CA PHE A 89 -4.25 5.54 2.70
C PHE A 89 -4.06 4.59 1.53
N HIS A 90 -3.40 5.04 0.47
CA HIS A 90 -3.11 4.21 -0.70
C HIS A 90 -1.71 3.60 -0.61
N CYS A 91 -1.62 2.33 -0.23
CA CYS A 91 -0.35 1.60 -0.11
C CYS A 91 -0.21 0.44 -1.12
N ALA A 92 -1.21 0.23 -1.98
CA ALA A 92 -1.20 -0.87 -2.95
C ALA A 92 -0.37 -0.50 -4.18
N ALA A 93 0.70 -1.25 -4.44
CA ALA A 93 1.56 -1.11 -5.61
C ALA A 93 2.34 -2.41 -5.88
N THR A 94 2.78 -2.60 -7.12
CA THR A 94 3.83 -3.57 -7.46
C THR A 94 5.17 -2.86 -7.60
N VAL A 95 6.20 -3.42 -6.98
CA VAL A 95 7.59 -2.94 -7.05
C VAL A 95 8.45 -4.04 -7.67
N LYS A 96 8.08 -4.45 -8.88
CA LYS A 96 8.81 -5.43 -9.67
C LYS A 96 9.49 -4.74 -10.85
N PHE A 97 10.82 -4.81 -10.89
CA PHE A 97 11.64 -4.16 -11.91
C PHE A 97 11.67 -4.93 -13.25
N ASP A 98 11.21 -6.18 -13.24
CA ASP A 98 11.15 -7.09 -14.38
C ASP A 98 9.72 -7.27 -14.92
N GLU A 99 8.75 -6.52 -14.39
CA GLU A 99 7.37 -6.57 -14.85
C GLU A 99 7.17 -5.81 -16.16
N ALA A 100 6.30 -6.31 -17.04
CA ALA A 100 6.00 -5.63 -18.29
C ALA A 100 5.39 -4.25 -18.01
N LEU A 101 5.94 -3.20 -18.64
CA LEU A 101 5.51 -1.80 -18.44
C LEU A 101 3.99 -1.61 -18.49
N ARG A 102 3.28 -2.32 -19.38
CA ARG A 102 1.82 -2.26 -19.48
C ARG A 102 1.13 -2.66 -18.17
N ILE A 103 1.60 -3.70 -17.50
CA ILE A 103 1.06 -4.19 -16.23
C ILE A 103 1.37 -3.19 -15.12
N SER A 104 2.60 -2.67 -15.07
CA SER A 104 2.99 -1.70 -14.05
C SER A 104 2.24 -0.37 -14.18
N VAL A 105 1.96 0.09 -15.41
CA VAL A 105 1.09 1.26 -15.65
C VAL A 105 -0.35 0.98 -15.23
N GLU A 106 -0.88 -0.19 -15.57
CA GLU A 106 -2.24 -0.60 -15.18
C GLU A 106 -2.41 -0.59 -13.65
N MET A 107 -1.47 -1.20 -12.93
CA MET A 107 -1.56 -1.30 -11.47
C MET A 107 -1.28 0.03 -10.78
N ASN A 108 -0.17 0.69 -11.12
CA ASN A 108 0.32 1.83 -10.32
C ASN A 108 -0.31 3.17 -10.76
N VAL A 109 -0.65 3.33 -12.04
CA VAL A 109 -1.21 4.58 -12.56
C VAL A 109 -2.74 4.49 -12.64
N LEU A 110 -3.26 3.50 -13.37
CA LEU A 110 -4.71 3.37 -13.55
C LEU A 110 -5.39 2.92 -12.26
N GLY A 111 -4.75 2.06 -11.47
CA GLY A 111 -5.22 1.71 -10.12
C GLY A 111 -5.37 2.94 -9.21
N THR A 112 -4.37 3.83 -9.20
CA THR A 112 -4.44 5.10 -8.47
C THR A 112 -5.59 5.97 -8.99
N GLN A 113 -5.76 6.07 -10.31
CA GLN A 113 -6.84 6.85 -10.91
C GLN A 113 -8.24 6.33 -10.50
N ARG A 114 -8.43 5.00 -10.48
CA ARG A 114 -9.68 4.37 -10.00
C ARG A 114 -9.94 4.68 -8.52
N LEU A 115 -8.90 4.62 -7.69
CA LEU A 115 -9.03 4.95 -6.27
C LEU A 115 -9.39 6.43 -6.05
N VAL A 116 -8.79 7.34 -6.82
CA VAL A 116 -9.15 8.77 -6.79
C VAL A 116 -10.60 8.98 -7.24
N ALA A 117 -11.08 8.22 -8.23
CA ALA A 117 -12.49 8.26 -8.63
C ALA A 117 -13.42 7.83 -7.48
N LEU A 118 -13.06 6.79 -6.73
CA LEU A 118 -13.78 6.40 -5.51
C LEU A 118 -13.75 7.49 -4.44
N CYS A 119 -12.59 8.14 -4.22
CA CYS A 119 -12.45 9.21 -3.23
C CYS A 119 -13.44 10.36 -3.47
N HIS A 120 -13.74 10.70 -4.73
CA HIS A 120 -14.73 11.73 -5.06
C HIS A 120 -16.17 11.35 -4.68
N MET A 121 -16.46 10.07 -4.44
CA MET A 121 -17.77 9.59 -3.99
C MET A 121 -17.88 9.53 -2.45
N ILE A 122 -16.77 9.68 -1.73
CA ILE A 122 -16.73 9.61 -0.27
C ILE A 122 -17.29 10.90 0.33
N LYS A 123 -18.31 10.76 1.18
CA LYS A 123 -19.10 11.89 1.72
C LYS A 123 -18.31 12.75 2.71
N ASN A 124 -17.42 12.13 3.48
CA ASN A 124 -16.74 12.74 4.63
C ASN A 124 -15.22 12.81 4.45
N LEU A 125 -14.74 12.83 3.21
CA LEU A 125 -13.30 12.88 2.90
C LEU A 125 -12.71 14.22 3.38
N LEU A 126 -11.63 14.15 4.18
CA LEU A 126 -10.91 15.30 4.72
C LEU A 126 -9.99 15.99 3.71
#